data_AF-A0A3R8P274-F1
#
_entry.id   AF-A0A3R8P274-F1
#
_cell.length_a   1.000
_cell.length_b   1.000
_cell.length_c   1.000
_cell.angle_alpha   90.00
_cell.angle_beta   90.00
_cell.angle_gamma   90.00
#
_symmetry.space_group_name_H-M   'P 1'
#
loop_
_entity.id
_entity.type
_entity.pdbx_description
1 polymer ?
#
loop_
_entity_poly.entity_id
_entity_poly.type
_entity_poly.pdbx_seq_one_letter_code
_entity_poly.pdbx_strand_id
1 'polypeptide(L)'
;MVNTAEQHGAAVMHVAGDDNGPAYAFSVGAWRRFGKPEVVVIGLPQDVAHSVVNTYVQRSGQGERFQPGTLYGGFLQGCPVTFEKVALQHYPEYLGSAFLVYNGPDFPAVQLIASSPDEAKFPWDPDAPGGFREYQPVLTDSGTPESWTPGVDGP
;
A
#
# COMPACT_ATOMS: atom_id res chain seq x y z
N MET A 1 -0.06 -6.08 20.06
CA MET A 1 1.12 -5.25 20.34
C MET A 1 1.61 -4.75 18.98
N VAL A 2 1.52 -3.45 18.69
CA VAL A 2 2.00 -2.91 17.41
C VAL A 2 3.51 -2.85 17.49
N ASN A 3 4.21 -3.55 16.60
CA ASN A 3 5.67 -3.54 16.55
C ASN A 3 6.10 -2.43 15.59
N THR A 4 6.66 -1.35 16.15
CA THR A 4 7.05 -0.16 15.40
C THR A 4 8.57 -0.06 15.36
N ALA A 5 9.16 -0.10 14.17
CA ALA A 5 10.58 0.14 13.97
C ALA A 5 10.80 1.28 12.96
N GLU A 6 11.66 2.23 13.31
CA GLU A 6 12.12 3.30 12.41
C GLU A 6 13.44 2.90 11.78
N GLN A 7 13.48 2.69 10.47
CA GLN A 7 14.74 2.31 9.77
C GLN A 7 15.18 3.32 8.72
N HIS A 8 14.28 4.17 8.20
CA HIS A 8 14.61 5.11 7.11
C HIS A 8 13.96 6.49 7.25
N GLY A 9 13.69 6.92 8.48
CA GLY A 9 13.02 8.20 8.76
C GLY A 9 11.50 8.15 8.71
N ALA A 10 10.92 6.96 8.56
CA ALA A 10 9.54 6.64 8.87
C ALA A 10 9.49 5.34 9.68
N ALA A 11 8.51 5.24 10.56
CA ALA A 11 8.14 4.03 11.26
C ALA A 11 7.30 3.12 10.35
N VAL A 12 7.46 1.81 10.48
CA VAL A 12 6.54 0.83 9.89
C VAL A 12 5.61 0.30 10.97
N MET A 13 4.31 0.43 10.75
CA MET A 13 3.25 -0.08 11.61
C MET A 13 2.70 -1.37 11.03
N HIS A 14 2.44 -2.35 11.89
CA HIS A 14 1.87 -3.64 11.52
C HIS A 14 0.54 -3.86 12.22
N VAL A 15 -0.47 -4.27 11.45
CA VAL A 15 -1.78 -4.66 11.97
C VAL A 15 -2.03 -6.10 11.55
N ALA A 16 -2.26 -6.94 12.56
CA ALA A 16 -2.59 -8.35 12.33
C ALA A 16 -3.96 -8.45 11.67
N GLY A 17 -4.10 -9.39 10.73
CA GLY A 17 -5.38 -9.73 10.16
C GLY A 17 -6.26 -10.45 11.19
N ASP A 18 -7.57 -10.33 11.00
CA ASP A 18 -8.59 -10.97 11.81
C ASP A 18 -9.77 -11.40 10.94
N ASP A 19 -10.89 -11.80 11.57
CA ASP A 19 -12.09 -12.24 10.85
C ASP A 19 -12.73 -11.15 9.96
N ASN A 20 -12.32 -9.88 10.13
CA ASN A 20 -12.84 -8.75 9.38
C ASN A 20 -11.91 -8.32 8.22
N GLY A 21 -10.66 -8.80 8.18
CA GLY A 21 -9.76 -8.43 7.09
C GLY A 21 -8.34 -8.99 7.16
N PRO A 22 -7.62 -8.91 6.02
CA PRO A 22 -6.23 -9.33 5.91
C PRO A 22 -5.29 -8.46 6.77
N ALA A 23 -4.13 -9.02 7.12
CA ALA A 23 -3.06 -8.27 7.75
C ALA A 23 -2.54 -7.17 6.82
N TYR A 24 -2.10 -6.05 7.38
CA TYR A 24 -1.54 -4.96 6.60
C TYR A 24 -0.42 -4.22 7.34
N ALA A 25 0.38 -3.48 6.59
CA ALA A 25 1.40 -2.61 7.12
C ALA A 25 1.34 -1.24 6.46
N PHE A 26 1.73 -0.20 7.18
CA PHE A 26 1.78 1.16 6.64
C PHE A 26 2.93 1.97 7.22
N SER A 27 3.37 2.98 6.49
CA SER A 27 4.36 3.94 6.96
C SER A 27 3.73 5.03 7.82
N VAL A 28 4.51 5.53 8.78
CA VAL A 28 4.19 6.73 9.56
C VAL A 28 5.44 7.59 9.68
N GLY A 29 5.40 8.80 9.14
CA GLY A 29 6.48 9.79 9.22
C GLY A 29 7.04 10.20 7.85
N ALA A 30 6.72 9.46 6.78
CA ALA A 30 7.21 9.76 5.43
C ALA A 30 6.72 11.13 4.96
N TRP A 31 5.47 11.48 5.27
CA TRP A 31 4.89 12.78 4.92
C TRP A 31 5.62 13.92 5.63
N ARG A 32 5.71 13.88 6.96
CA ARG A 32 6.37 14.93 7.75
C ARG A 32 7.85 15.10 7.41
N ARG A 33 8.54 14.00 7.06
CA ARG A 33 9.99 14.05 6.87
C ARG A 33 10.42 14.40 5.45
N PHE A 34 9.66 13.94 4.44
CA PHE A 34 10.05 14.02 3.04
C PHE A 34 9.00 14.69 2.14
N GLY A 35 7.81 15.03 2.66
CA GLY A 35 6.70 15.54 1.85
C GLY A 35 6.18 14.50 0.85
N LYS A 36 6.24 13.21 1.21
CA LYS A 36 5.82 12.08 0.38
C LYS A 36 4.61 11.37 0.99
N PRO A 37 3.67 10.85 0.18
CA PRO A 37 2.51 10.13 0.72
C PRO A 37 2.92 8.97 1.63
N GLU A 38 2.13 8.71 2.66
CA GLU A 38 2.26 7.44 3.40
C GLU A 38 1.86 6.28 2.49
N VAL A 39 2.48 5.12 2.66
CA VAL A 39 2.12 3.91 1.91
C VAL A 39 1.42 2.93 2.84
N VAL A 40 0.40 2.25 2.33
CA VAL A 40 -0.21 1.06 2.93
C VAL A 40 -0.07 -0.13 1.98
N VAL A 41 0.21 -1.30 2.54
CA VAL A 41 0.26 -2.58 1.82
C VAL A 41 -0.53 -3.63 2.58
N ILE A 42 -1.34 -4.41 1.88
CA ILE A 42 -2.32 -5.34 2.46
C ILE A 42 -2.05 -6.76 1.95
N GLY A 43 -2.23 -7.75 2.81
CA GLY A 43 -2.16 -9.17 2.43
C GLY A 43 -0.73 -9.71 2.26
N LEU A 44 0.31 -8.96 2.61
CA LEU A 44 1.67 -9.49 2.58
C LEU A 44 2.07 -10.11 3.93
N PRO A 45 2.87 -11.18 3.94
CA PRO A 45 3.49 -11.66 5.18
C PRO A 45 4.24 -10.53 5.88
N GLN A 46 4.19 -10.48 7.22
CA GLN A 46 4.67 -9.34 8.01
C GLN A 46 6.08 -8.84 7.62
N ASP A 47 7.05 -9.74 7.48
CA ASP A 47 8.43 -9.37 7.14
C ASP A 47 8.55 -8.84 5.71
N VAL A 48 7.74 -9.36 4.79
CA VAL A 48 7.65 -8.89 3.40
C VAL A 48 7.00 -7.51 3.36
N ALA A 49 5.87 -7.33 4.05
CA ALA A 49 5.20 -6.04 4.17
C ALA A 49 6.14 -4.98 4.75
N HIS A 50 6.92 -5.34 5.78
CA HIS A 50 7.91 -4.46 6.38
C HIS A 50 8.98 -4.01 5.38
N SER A 51 9.55 -4.97 4.65
CA SER A 51 10.57 -4.69 3.62
C SER A 51 10.02 -3.81 2.49
N VAL A 52 8.79 -4.08 2.04
CA VAL A 52 8.12 -3.30 0.98
C VAL A 52 7.88 -1.85 1.41
N VAL A 53 7.37 -1.64 2.62
CA VAL A 53 7.15 -0.28 3.17
C VAL A 53 8.49 0.46 3.31
N ASN A 54 9.52 -0.19 3.86
CA ASN A 54 10.85 0.41 3.97
C ASN A 54 11.44 0.79 2.60
N THR A 55 11.29 -0.09 1.61
CA THR A 55 11.73 0.14 0.23
C THR A 55 11.03 1.36 -0.37
N TYR A 56 9.71 1.49 -0.18
CA TYR A 56 8.95 2.65 -0.62
C TYR A 56 9.46 3.95 0.03
N VAL A 57 9.63 3.94 1.35
CA VAL A 57 10.11 5.11 2.12
C VAL A 57 11.50 5.52 1.66
N GLN A 58 12.40 4.56 1.49
CA GLN A 58 13.77 4.79 1.02
C GLN A 58 13.79 5.43 -0.38
N ARG A 59 13.09 4.82 -1.34
CA ARG A 59 13.03 5.30 -2.73
C ARG A 59 12.38 6.68 -2.83
N SER A 60 11.29 6.89 -2.09
CA SER A 60 10.62 8.19 -1.98
C SER A 60 11.54 9.26 -1.40
N GLY A 61 12.30 8.91 -0.35
CA GLY A 61 13.31 9.79 0.27
C GLY A 61 14.48 10.14 -0.64
N GLN A 62 14.81 9.28 -1.60
CA GLN A 62 15.80 9.53 -2.65
C GLN A 62 15.25 10.38 -3.82
N GLY A 63 13.98 10.77 -3.77
CA GLY A 63 13.36 11.68 -4.72
C GLY A 63 12.47 10.99 -5.76
N GLU A 64 12.37 9.66 -5.75
CA GLU A 64 11.44 8.95 -6.64
C GLU A 64 10.00 9.40 -6.39
N ARG A 65 9.20 9.36 -7.46
CA ARG A 65 7.77 9.68 -7.43
C ARG A 65 7.01 8.50 -8.01
N PHE A 66 6.14 7.92 -7.21
CA PHE A 66 5.26 6.84 -7.62
C PHE A 66 3.96 7.44 -8.14
N GLN A 67 3.70 7.26 -9.42
CA GLN A 67 2.49 7.71 -10.08
C GLN A 67 1.44 6.58 -9.99
N PRO A 68 0.25 6.87 -9.44
CA PRO A 68 -0.84 5.93 -9.49
C PRO A 68 -1.12 5.49 -10.93
N GLY A 69 -1.39 4.20 -11.10
CA GLY A 69 -1.62 3.62 -12.42
C GLY A 69 -0.35 3.22 -13.20
N THR A 70 0.84 3.36 -12.63
CA THR A 70 2.12 2.95 -13.25
C THR A 70 2.68 1.70 -12.59
N LEU A 71 3.25 0.79 -13.39
CA LEU A 71 3.92 -0.41 -12.89
C LEU A 71 5.35 -0.11 -12.44
N TYR A 72 5.72 -0.68 -11.30
CA TYR A 72 7.05 -0.58 -10.71
C TYR A 72 7.59 -1.96 -10.33
N GLY A 73 8.89 -2.16 -10.56
CA GLY A 73 9.63 -3.30 -10.04
C GLY A 73 10.45 -2.95 -8.80
N GLY A 74 11.17 -3.95 -8.27
CA GLY A 74 12.13 -3.76 -7.18
C GLY A 74 11.51 -3.69 -5.77
N PHE A 75 10.23 -4.01 -5.63
CA PHE A 75 9.56 -4.18 -4.34
C PHE A 75 9.42 -5.66 -3.96
N LEU A 76 8.94 -6.46 -4.91
CA LEU A 76 8.75 -7.91 -4.79
C LEU A 76 9.44 -8.59 -5.96
N GLN A 77 10.11 -9.71 -5.71
CA GLN A 77 10.79 -10.46 -6.76
C GLN A 77 9.75 -11.13 -7.66
N GLY A 78 9.79 -10.83 -8.96
CA GLY A 78 8.90 -11.44 -9.95
C GLY A 78 7.46 -10.88 -9.96
N CYS A 79 7.10 -10.01 -9.01
CA CYS A 79 5.78 -9.38 -8.98
C CYS A 79 5.91 -7.87 -9.22
N PRO A 80 5.45 -7.32 -10.35
CA PRO A 80 5.26 -5.88 -10.47
C PRO A 80 4.25 -5.39 -9.42
N VAL A 81 4.41 -4.14 -9.02
CA VAL A 81 3.47 -3.45 -8.13
C VAL A 81 2.95 -2.20 -8.82
N THR A 82 1.78 -1.75 -8.40
CA THR A 82 1.25 -0.43 -8.77
C THR A 82 0.92 0.37 -7.52
N PHE A 83 0.42 1.58 -7.73
CA PHE A 83 -0.13 2.42 -6.69
C PHE A 83 -1.53 2.91 -7.04
N GLU A 84 -2.36 3.06 -6.01
CA GLU A 84 -3.61 3.80 -6.06
C GLU A 84 -3.67 4.82 -4.92
N LYS A 85 -4.48 5.87 -5.09
CA LYS A 85 -4.75 6.79 -3.98
C LYS A 85 -5.67 6.11 -2.97
N VAL A 86 -5.37 6.29 -1.69
CA VAL A 86 -6.27 5.84 -0.62
C VAL A 86 -7.36 6.89 -0.43
N ALA A 87 -8.62 6.49 -0.55
CA ALA A 87 -9.76 7.37 -0.28
C ALA A 87 -9.87 7.66 1.23
N LEU A 88 -10.26 8.89 1.59
CA LEU A 88 -10.33 9.35 2.98
C LEU A 88 -11.25 8.49 3.86
N GLN A 89 -12.26 7.84 3.28
CA GLN A 89 -13.16 6.93 4.00
C GLN A 89 -12.43 5.73 4.63
N HIS A 90 -11.29 5.32 4.05
CA HIS A 90 -10.47 4.21 4.54
C HIS A 90 -9.44 4.63 5.59
N TYR A 91 -9.21 5.94 5.78
CA TYR A 91 -8.18 6.41 6.71
C TYR A 91 -8.41 5.98 8.16
N PRO A 92 -9.63 6.06 8.74
CA PRO A 92 -9.85 5.63 10.12
C PRO A 92 -9.50 4.16 10.36
N GLU A 93 -9.76 3.29 9.38
CA GLU A 93 -9.52 1.85 9.46
C GLU A 93 -8.03 1.51 9.28
N TYR A 94 -7.40 2.03 8.21
CA TYR A 94 -6.06 1.60 7.82
C TYR A 94 -4.94 2.49 8.35
N LEU A 95 -5.23 3.75 8.66
CA LEU A 95 -4.23 4.78 8.97
C LEU A 95 -4.55 5.54 10.27
N GLY A 96 -5.56 5.10 11.03
CA GLY A 96 -6.05 5.82 12.21
C GLY A 96 -4.97 6.06 13.28
N SER A 97 -3.99 5.15 13.41
CA SER A 97 -2.87 5.36 14.33
C SER A 97 -1.93 6.49 13.88
N ALA A 98 -1.87 6.81 12.58
CA ALA A 98 -1.09 7.93 12.06
C ALA A 98 -1.71 9.29 12.45
N PHE A 99 -3.01 9.35 12.77
CA PHE A 99 -3.66 10.60 13.19
C PHE A 99 -3.05 11.17 14.46
N LEU A 100 -2.50 10.32 15.35
CA LEU A 100 -1.78 10.76 16.54
C LEU A 100 -0.47 11.49 16.20
N VAL A 101 0.16 11.14 15.08
CA VAL A 101 1.40 11.76 14.60
C VAL A 101 1.13 13.03 13.80
N TYR A 102 0.03 13.05 13.04
CA TYR A 102 -0.34 14.13 12.13
C TYR A 102 -1.39 15.11 12.65
N ASN A 103 -1.93 14.88 13.85
CA ASN A 103 -3.01 15.68 14.43
C ASN A 103 -4.26 15.74 13.53
N GLY A 104 -4.56 14.63 12.84
CA GLY A 104 -5.71 14.51 11.93
C GLY A 104 -5.39 13.74 10.63
N PRO A 105 -6.35 13.68 9.69
CA PRO A 105 -6.21 12.98 8.41
C PRO A 105 -5.52 13.81 7.31
N ASP A 106 -4.89 14.94 7.64
CA ASP A 106 -4.30 15.87 6.66
C ASP A 106 -2.92 15.42 6.18
N PHE A 107 -2.88 14.25 5.54
CA PHE A 107 -1.72 13.71 4.85
C PHE A 107 -2.16 12.85 3.66
N PRO A 108 -1.44 12.90 2.53
CA PRO A 108 -1.73 12.02 1.41
C PRO A 108 -1.29 10.59 1.71
N ALA A 109 -2.06 9.61 1.24
CA ALA A 109 -1.70 8.20 1.32
C ALA A 109 -1.94 7.49 -0.02
N VAL A 110 -1.09 6.50 -0.30
CA VAL A 110 -1.19 5.60 -1.46
C VAL A 110 -1.21 4.16 -0.99
N GLN A 111 -1.96 3.31 -1.67
CA GLN A 111 -1.88 1.88 -1.52
C GLN A 111 -0.85 1.35 -2.51
N LEU A 112 0.10 0.54 -2.06
CA LEU A 112 0.91 -0.30 -2.92
C LEU A 112 0.16 -1.61 -3.15
N ILE A 113 -0.09 -1.94 -4.41
CA ILE A 113 -0.84 -3.15 -4.79
C ILE A 113 0.10 -4.08 -5.55
N ALA A 114 0.25 -5.29 -5.04
CA ALA A 114 1.09 -6.32 -5.65
C ALA A 114 0.28 -7.21 -6.59
N SER A 115 0.88 -7.60 -7.71
CA SER A 115 0.35 -8.66 -8.56
C SER A 115 0.52 -10.05 -7.92
N SER A 116 -0.21 -11.03 -8.42
CA SER A 116 0.04 -12.44 -8.16
C SER A 116 1.46 -12.82 -8.62
N PRO A 117 2.07 -13.84 -8.00
CA PRO A 117 3.23 -14.51 -8.58
C PRO A 117 2.91 -15.07 -9.98
N ASP A 118 3.97 -15.28 -10.77
CA ASP A 118 4.01 -15.93 -12.08
C ASP A 118 3.29 -15.21 -13.23
N GLU A 119 1.98 -14.98 -13.10
CA GLU A 119 1.14 -14.41 -14.17
C GLU A 119 0.89 -12.90 -14.05
N ALA A 120 1.46 -12.27 -13.01
CA ALA A 120 1.34 -10.84 -12.75
C ALA A 120 -0.11 -10.31 -12.76
N LYS A 121 -1.05 -11.10 -12.25
CA LYS A 121 -2.47 -10.73 -12.18
C LYS A 121 -2.75 -9.84 -10.99
N PHE A 122 -3.54 -8.79 -11.14
CA PHE A 122 -3.95 -7.91 -10.06
C PHE A 122 -5.30 -8.29 -9.45
N PRO A 123 -5.68 -7.77 -8.27
CA PRO A 123 -6.93 -8.14 -7.59
C PRO A 123 -8.24 -7.90 -8.38
N TRP A 124 -8.21 -7.09 -9.44
CA TRP A 124 -9.36 -6.85 -10.33
C TRP A 124 -9.33 -7.68 -11.62
N ASP A 125 -8.25 -8.43 -11.87
CA ASP A 125 -8.14 -9.19 -13.11
C ASP A 125 -9.11 -10.38 -13.11
N PRO A 126 -9.76 -10.68 -14.25
CA PRO A 126 -10.67 -11.81 -14.35
C PRO A 126 -10.03 -13.17 -14.02
N ASP A 127 -8.74 -13.31 -14.31
CA ASP A 127 -7.96 -14.55 -14.10
C ASP A 127 -7.13 -14.51 -12.81
N ALA A 128 -7.36 -13.53 -11.93
CA ALA A 128 -6.68 -13.46 -10.65
C ALA A 128 -6.97 -14.70 -9.79
N PRO A 129 -6.04 -15.13 -8.93
CA PRO A 129 -6.30 -16.21 -7.98
C PRO A 129 -7.58 -15.96 -7.18
N GLY A 130 -8.37 -17.00 -6.96
CA GLY A 130 -9.60 -16.90 -6.18
C GLY A 130 -9.32 -16.38 -4.77
N GLY A 131 -10.13 -15.44 -4.29
CA GLY A 131 -9.91 -14.80 -2.99
C GLY A 131 -8.99 -13.57 -3.02
N PHE A 132 -8.36 -13.24 -4.17
CA PHE A 132 -7.31 -12.22 -4.17
C PHE A 132 -7.85 -10.81 -3.95
N ARG A 133 -9.08 -10.52 -4.41
CA ARG A 133 -9.77 -9.25 -4.16
C ARG A 133 -10.13 -9.08 -2.69
N GLU A 134 -10.54 -10.16 -2.02
CA GLU A 134 -10.84 -10.15 -0.58
C GLU A 134 -9.55 -10.03 0.25
N TYR A 135 -8.46 -10.65 -0.21
CA TYR A 135 -7.19 -10.65 0.49
C TYR A 135 -6.38 -9.36 0.30
N GLN A 136 -6.63 -8.63 -0.79
CA GLN A 136 -6.00 -7.35 -1.10
C GLN A 136 -7.05 -6.39 -1.68
N PRO A 137 -7.96 -5.84 -0.84
CA PRO A 137 -8.98 -4.90 -1.28
C PRO A 137 -8.33 -3.61 -1.83
N VAL A 138 -8.97 -2.98 -2.82
CA VAL A 138 -8.53 -1.70 -3.37
C VAL A 138 -9.16 -0.56 -2.59
N LEU A 139 -8.35 0.29 -1.99
CA LEU A 139 -8.78 1.36 -1.07
C LEU A 139 -9.12 2.69 -1.78
N THR A 140 -9.63 2.61 -3.00
CA THR A 140 -10.19 3.76 -3.73
C THR A 140 -11.62 4.05 -3.26
N ASP A 141 -12.28 5.08 -3.81
CA ASP A 141 -13.67 5.41 -3.48
C ASP A 141 -14.63 4.32 -4.00
N SER A 142 -14.38 3.85 -5.24
CA SER A 142 -15.17 2.81 -5.89
C SER A 142 -14.87 1.38 -5.43
N GLY A 143 -13.75 1.16 -4.73
CA GLY A 143 -13.23 -0.18 -4.45
C GLY A 143 -12.66 -0.89 -5.69
N THR A 144 -12.45 -0.17 -6.79
CA THR A 144 -11.78 -0.61 -8.03
C THR A 144 -10.64 0.35 -8.33
N PRO A 145 -9.63 -0.03 -9.13
CA PRO A 145 -8.66 0.96 -9.57
C PRO A 145 -9.35 2.15 -10.26
N GLU A 146 -8.82 3.35 -10.01
CA GLU A 146 -9.33 4.63 -10.52
C GLU A 146 -8.27 5.36 -11.35
N SER A 147 -7.02 4.92 -11.27
CA SER A 147 -5.90 5.46 -12.04
C SER A 147 -5.71 4.75 -13.39
N TRP A 148 -6.51 3.72 -13.66
CA TRP A 148 -6.70 3.10 -14.97
C TRP A 148 -8.08 2.46 -15.08
N THR A 149 -8.44 2.12 -16.30
CA THR A 149 -9.59 1.32 -16.66
C THR A 149 -9.16 -0.15 -16.81
N PRO A 150 -9.66 -1.07 -15.95
CA PRO A 150 -9.36 -2.49 -16.06
C PRO A 150 -9.58 -3.03 -17.48
N GLY A 151 -8.55 -3.65 -18.05
CA GLY A 151 -8.59 -4.22 -19.39
C GLY A 151 -8.47 -3.21 -20.55
N VAL A 152 -8.13 -1.93 -20.29
CA VAL A 152 -8.01 -0.90 -21.33
C VAL A 152 -6.65 -0.17 -21.29
N ASP A 153 -6.27 0.47 -20.18
CA ASP A 153 -5.12 1.41 -20.15
C ASP A 153 -4.22 1.30 -18.90
N GLY A 154 -4.41 0.29 -18.05
CA GLY A 154 -3.52 -0.14 -16.97
C GLY A 154 -3.70 -1.63 -16.71
N PRO A 155 -2.75 -2.29 -15.99
CA PRO A 155 -2.49 -3.71 -16.07
C PRO A 155 -3.74 -4.56 -15.92
#